data_AF-A0A1W1BIZ5-F1
#
_entry.id   AF-A0A1W1BIZ5-F1
#
_cell.length_a   1.000
_cell.length_b   1.000
_cell.length_c   1.000
_cell.angle_alpha   90.00
_cell.angle_beta   90.00
_cell.angle_gamma   90.00
#
_symmetry.space_group_name_H-M   'P 1'
#
loop_
_entity.id
_entity.type
_entity.pdbx_description
1 polymer ?
#
loop_
_entity_poly.entity_id
_entity_poly.type
_entity_poly.pdbx_seq_one_letter_code
_entity_poly.pdbx_strand_id
1 'polypeptide(L)'
;MKKILFASVALATIVSAQSAQELIEANGCSTCHALASKKLAPAFAGIGKRNKMQNGSNAKNIIIQSIKNGSSGKYPMFANSAMPPYPNLSNQELVTLADYILSQSSKAKGHKRGMGHGRGAGHGRGGM
;
A
#
# COMPACT_ATOMS: atom_id res chain seq x y z
N MET A 1 61.02 -16.99 18.51
CA MET A 1 60.40 -16.13 17.47
C MET A 1 59.27 -16.89 16.79
N LYS A 2 58.00 -16.61 17.11
CA LYS A 2 56.83 -17.20 16.44
C LYS A 2 55.78 -16.10 16.30
N LYS A 3 55.68 -15.55 15.09
CA LYS A 3 54.75 -14.47 14.74
C LYS A 3 53.41 -15.12 14.42
N ILE A 4 52.43 -14.97 15.30
CA ILE A 4 51.06 -15.43 15.07
C ILE A 4 50.35 -14.34 14.28
N LEU A 5 50.09 -14.61 13.00
CA LEU A 5 49.30 -13.75 12.12
C LEU A 5 47.82 -14.01 12.44
N PHE A 6 47.14 -13.02 13.01
CA PHE A 6 45.68 -13.01 13.15
C PHE A 6 45.06 -12.64 11.79
N ALA A 7 44.45 -13.62 11.13
CA ALA A 7 43.64 -13.39 9.93
C ALA A 7 42.23 -12.97 10.35
N SER A 8 41.93 -11.68 10.21
CA SER A 8 40.61 -11.10 10.49
C SER A 8 39.62 -11.47 9.38
N VAL A 9 38.67 -12.35 9.67
CA VAL A 9 37.54 -12.65 8.78
C VAL A 9 36.52 -11.53 8.93
N ALA A 10 36.40 -10.67 7.92
CA ALA A 10 35.34 -9.67 7.86
C ALA A 10 34.03 -10.36 7.41
N LEU A 11 33.08 -10.49 8.34
CA LEU A 11 31.72 -10.92 8.03
C LEU A 11 30.95 -9.75 7.39
N ALA A 12 30.80 -9.76 6.07
CA ALA A 12 29.90 -8.84 5.39
C ALA A 12 28.46 -9.26 5.67
N THR A 13 27.75 -8.47 6.50
CA THR A 13 26.31 -8.67 6.71
C THR A 13 25.55 -8.28 5.45
N ILE A 14 24.98 -9.26 4.78
CA ILE A 14 24.09 -9.04 3.63
C ILE A 14 22.80 -8.41 4.16
N VAL A 15 22.62 -7.11 3.93
CA VAL A 15 21.33 -6.45 4.15
C VAL A 15 20.37 -6.96 3.08
N SER A 16 19.50 -7.88 3.43
CA SER A 16 18.40 -8.33 2.56
C SER A 16 17.34 -7.22 2.49
N ALA A 17 17.09 -6.69 1.29
CA ALA A 17 16.00 -5.75 1.07
C ALA A 17 14.67 -6.51 1.02
N GLN A 18 13.82 -6.32 2.03
CA GLN A 18 12.48 -6.90 2.05
C GLN A 18 11.56 -6.20 1.04
N SER A 19 10.73 -6.98 0.35
CA SER A 19 9.70 -6.45 -0.54
C SER A 19 8.55 -5.82 0.24
N ALA A 20 7.78 -4.94 -0.42
CA ALA A 20 6.62 -4.32 0.19
C ALA A 20 5.56 -5.36 0.61
N GLN A 21 5.41 -6.45 -0.16
CA GLN A 21 4.48 -7.53 0.11
C GLN A 21 4.87 -8.26 1.40
N GLU A 22 6.14 -8.63 1.55
CA GLU A 22 6.65 -9.25 2.78
C GLU A 22 6.44 -8.33 3.99
N LEU A 23 6.71 -7.03 3.83
CA LEU A 23 6.49 -6.05 4.90
C LEU A 23 5.00 -5.92 5.27
N ILE A 24 4.09 -5.91 4.29
CA ILE A 24 2.64 -5.83 4.52
C ILE A 24 2.13 -7.05 5.29
N GLU A 25 2.62 -8.24 4.95
CA GLU A 25 2.24 -9.49 5.59
C GLU A 25 2.84 -9.58 7.00
N ALA A 26 4.15 -9.36 7.14
CA ALA A 26 4.86 -9.44 8.41
C ALA A 26 4.35 -8.44 9.45
N ASN A 27 3.84 -7.29 9.01
CA ASN A 27 3.31 -6.25 9.90
C ASN A 27 1.78 -6.23 9.95
N GLY A 28 1.10 -7.24 9.39
CA GLY A 28 -0.34 -7.42 9.52
C GLY A 28 -1.19 -6.31 8.87
N CYS A 29 -0.62 -5.51 7.96
CA CYS A 29 -1.32 -4.37 7.35
C CYS A 29 -2.57 -4.82 6.56
N SER A 30 -2.53 -6.04 6.00
CA SER A 30 -3.61 -6.67 5.22
C SER A 30 -4.88 -6.98 6.02
N THR A 31 -4.78 -6.98 7.35
CA THR A 31 -5.91 -7.18 8.28
C THR A 31 -6.96 -6.09 8.11
N CYS A 32 -6.52 -4.83 8.02
CA CYS A 32 -7.41 -3.67 7.92
C CYS A 32 -7.48 -3.09 6.51
N HIS A 33 -6.39 -3.21 5.73
CA HIS A 33 -6.29 -2.64 4.39
C HIS A 33 -6.32 -3.73 3.32
N ALA A 34 -7.21 -3.60 2.34
CA ALA A 34 -7.14 -4.40 1.12
C ALA A 34 -6.47 -3.60 -0.01
N LEU A 35 -6.10 -4.30 -1.07
CA LEU A 35 -5.45 -3.69 -2.23
C LEU A 35 -6.33 -2.63 -2.90
N ALA A 36 -7.58 -3.01 -3.23
CA ALA A 36 -8.49 -2.17 -4.02
C ALA A 36 -9.89 -1.98 -3.39
N SER A 37 -10.31 -2.86 -2.49
CA SER A 37 -11.59 -2.77 -1.79
C SER A 37 -11.45 -2.13 -0.40
N LYS A 38 -12.53 -1.52 0.09
CA LYS A 38 -12.59 -1.01 1.46
C LYS A 38 -12.88 -2.18 2.41
N LYS A 39 -12.25 -2.18 3.58
CA LYS A 39 -12.56 -3.08 4.71
C LYS A 39 -12.81 -2.22 5.95
N LEU A 40 -12.10 -2.47 7.04
CA LEU A 40 -12.06 -1.63 8.25
C LEU A 40 -11.33 -0.30 8.02
N ALA A 41 -10.51 -0.22 6.97
CA ALA A 41 -9.74 0.96 6.59
C ALA A 41 -9.79 1.17 5.06
N PRO A 42 -9.31 2.33 4.55
CA PRO A 42 -9.28 2.59 3.12
C PRO A 42 -8.35 1.61 2.38
N ALA A 43 -8.73 1.23 1.15
CA ALA A 43 -7.87 0.42 0.29
C ALA A 43 -6.51 1.09 0.02
N PHE A 44 -5.42 0.33 -0.12
CA PHE A 44 -4.11 0.88 -0.50
C PHE A 44 -4.18 1.71 -1.77
N ALA A 45 -4.90 1.24 -2.79
CA ALA A 45 -5.11 1.99 -4.02
C ALA A 45 -5.82 3.34 -3.78
N GLY A 46 -6.81 3.36 -2.87
CA GLY A 46 -7.53 4.58 -2.49
C GLY A 46 -6.65 5.57 -1.71
N ILE A 47 -5.80 5.06 -0.83
CA ILE A 47 -4.80 5.86 -0.10
C ILE A 47 -3.83 6.50 -1.09
N GLY A 48 -3.25 5.71 -2.00
CA GLY A 48 -2.33 6.20 -3.02
C GLY A 48 -2.97 7.26 -3.91
N LYS A 49 -4.18 6.99 -4.42
CA LYS A 49 -4.90 7.94 -5.28
C LYS A 49 -5.19 9.25 -4.56
N ARG A 50 -5.75 9.20 -3.35
CA ARG A 50 -6.11 10.41 -2.59
C ARG A 50 -4.88 11.24 -2.27
N ASN A 51 -3.81 10.63 -1.78
CA ASN A 51 -2.59 11.38 -1.41
C ASN A 51 -1.92 11.99 -2.64
N LYS A 52 -1.88 11.31 -3.80
CA LYS A 52 -1.39 11.93 -5.05
C LYS A 52 -2.23 13.14 -5.43
N MET A 53 -3.55 13.03 -5.38
CA MET A 53 -4.46 14.13 -5.78
C MET A 53 -4.41 15.32 -4.82
N GLN A 54 -4.28 15.09 -3.51
CA GLN A 54 -4.36 16.15 -2.50
C GLN A 54 -2.99 16.75 -2.16
N ASN A 55 -1.91 15.97 -2.25
CA ASN A 55 -0.60 16.36 -1.71
C ASN A 55 0.52 16.38 -2.78
N GLY A 56 0.27 15.89 -4.00
CA GLY A 56 1.26 15.89 -5.08
C GLY A 56 2.58 15.24 -4.66
N SER A 57 3.68 16.00 -4.78
CA SER A 57 5.03 15.57 -4.41
C SER A 57 5.19 15.19 -2.92
N ASN A 58 4.36 15.75 -2.04
CA ASN A 58 4.39 15.46 -0.60
C ASN A 58 3.69 14.13 -0.24
N ALA A 59 3.01 13.49 -1.20
CA ALA A 59 2.22 12.29 -0.95
C ALA A 59 3.00 11.15 -0.28
N LYS A 60 4.26 10.93 -0.68
CA LYS A 60 5.11 9.88 -0.11
C LYS A 60 5.40 10.15 1.37
N ASN A 61 5.89 11.34 1.70
CA ASN A 61 6.24 11.69 3.08
C ASN A 61 4.99 11.64 3.99
N ILE A 62 3.85 12.12 3.51
CA ILE A 62 2.59 12.06 4.25
C ILE A 62 2.20 10.60 4.58
N ILE A 63 2.41 9.65 3.66
CA ILE A 63 2.16 8.23 3.90
C ILE A 63 3.17 7.67 4.90
N ILE A 64 4.46 7.97 4.75
CA ILE A 64 5.52 7.56 5.69
C ILE A 64 5.18 7.98 7.12
N GLN A 65 4.81 9.25 7.33
CA GLN A 65 4.42 9.75 8.65
C GLN A 65 3.18 9.06 9.21
N SER A 66 2.21 8.73 8.34
CA SER A 66 1.00 8.02 8.76
C SER A 66 1.29 6.58 9.19
N ILE A 67 2.26 5.90 8.57
CA ILE A 67 2.67 4.55 8.95
C ILE A 67 3.49 4.61 10.25
N LYS A 68 4.49 5.49 10.32
CA LYS A 68 5.39 5.60 11.48
C LYS A 68 4.65 5.98 12.76
N ASN A 69 3.79 6.98 12.69
CA ASN A 69 3.14 7.57 13.86
C ASN A 69 1.70 7.10 14.05
N GLY A 70 1.19 6.25 13.16
CA GLY A 70 -0.22 5.91 13.09
C GLY A 70 -1.05 7.04 12.49
N SER A 71 -2.36 6.81 12.35
CA SER A 71 -3.27 7.84 11.86
C SER A 71 -4.72 7.61 12.29
N SER A 72 -5.45 8.70 12.51
CA SER A 72 -6.88 8.70 12.81
C SER A 72 -7.54 9.94 12.19
N GLY A 73 -8.86 9.91 11.96
CA GLY A 73 -9.63 11.07 11.48
C GLY A 73 -9.34 11.56 10.05
N LYS A 74 -8.28 11.09 9.40
CA LYS A 74 -7.85 11.54 8.06
C LYS A 74 -8.85 11.20 6.96
N TYR A 75 -9.61 10.12 7.12
CA TYR A 75 -10.63 9.68 6.17
C TYR A 75 -12.00 9.72 6.85
N PRO A 76 -12.92 10.62 6.44
CA PRO A 76 -14.23 10.77 7.09
C PRO A 76 -15.03 9.46 7.17
N MET A 77 -14.96 8.65 6.11
CA MET A 77 -15.61 7.33 6.04
C MET A 77 -15.01 6.28 6.99
N PHE A 78 -13.90 6.59 7.65
CA PHE A 78 -13.16 5.72 8.57
C PHE A 78 -12.79 6.47 9.84
N ALA A 79 -13.59 7.47 10.25
CA ALA A 79 -13.30 8.30 11.41
C ALA A 79 -13.20 7.48 12.72
N ASN A 80 -13.93 6.36 12.79
CA ASN A 80 -13.94 5.45 13.94
C ASN A 80 -12.79 4.43 13.90
N SER A 81 -11.98 4.42 12.84
CA SER A 81 -10.82 3.54 12.70
C SER A 81 -9.54 4.31 12.97
N ALA A 82 -8.68 3.74 13.83
CA ALA A 82 -7.34 4.25 14.08
C ALA A 82 -6.29 3.25 13.58
N MET A 83 -5.38 3.72 12.74
CA MET A 83 -4.21 2.95 12.32
C MET A 83 -3.15 3.04 13.42
N PRO A 84 -2.64 1.92 13.96
CA PRO A 84 -1.60 1.93 14.99
C PRO A 84 -0.26 2.44 14.42
N PRO A 85 0.64 2.95 15.28
CA PRO A 85 1.99 3.33 14.88
C PRO A 85 2.88 2.11 14.65
N TYR A 86 3.85 2.24 13.74
CA TYR A 86 4.87 1.21 13.45
C TYR A 86 6.28 1.78 13.69
N PRO A 87 6.68 2.04 14.95
CA PRO A 87 7.97 2.65 15.27
C PRO A 87 9.17 1.73 15.01
N ASN A 88 8.93 0.43 14.90
CA ASN A 88 9.98 -0.58 14.70
C ASN A 88 10.40 -0.71 13.23
N LEU A 89 9.65 -0.12 12.30
CA LEU A 89 10.02 -0.09 10.88
C LEU A 89 11.13 0.93 10.64
N SER A 90 12.17 0.49 9.94
CA SER A 90 13.23 1.36 9.46
C SER A 90 12.71 2.37 8.43
N ASN A 91 13.47 3.45 8.24
CA ASN A 91 13.14 4.46 7.23
C ASN A 91 13.05 3.85 5.81
N GLN A 92 13.88 2.85 5.51
CA GLN A 92 13.87 2.19 4.20
C GLN A 92 12.58 1.38 3.99
N GLU A 93 12.16 0.61 4.99
CA GLU A 93 10.90 -0.15 4.93
C GLU A 93 9.69 0.78 4.79
N LEU A 94 9.67 1.89 5.53
CA LEU A 94 8.64 2.91 5.43
C LEU A 94 8.56 3.51 4.01
N VAL A 95 9.71 3.79 3.39
CA VAL A 95 9.78 4.26 2.00
C VAL A 95 9.24 3.20 1.04
N THR A 96 9.68 1.94 1.18
CA THR A 96 9.22 0.81 0.36
C THR A 96 7.70 0.65 0.44
N LEU A 97 7.11 0.72 1.63
CA LEU A 97 5.66 0.66 1.83
C LEU A 97 4.94 1.85 1.21
N ALA A 98 5.46 3.06 1.39
CA ALA A 98 4.83 4.27 0.83
C ALA A 98 4.87 4.28 -0.71
N ASP A 99 5.98 3.85 -1.31
CA ASP A 99 6.11 3.70 -2.75
C ASP A 99 5.15 2.64 -3.30
N TYR A 100 5.05 1.51 -2.61
CA TYR A 100 4.06 0.49 -2.96
C TYR A 100 2.64 1.07 -2.95
N ILE A 101 2.21 1.75 -1.88
CA ILE A 101 0.87 2.34 -1.78
C ILE A 101 0.61 3.35 -2.90
N LEU A 102 1.59 4.20 -3.22
CA LEU A 102 1.48 5.17 -4.31
C LEU A 102 1.38 4.50 -5.68
N SER A 103 2.09 3.39 -5.92
CA SER A 103 2.00 2.65 -7.19
C SER A 103 0.64 1.98 -7.38
N GLN A 104 -0.09 1.68 -6.29
CA GLN A 104 -1.45 1.12 -6.38
C GLN A 104 -2.52 2.15 -6.78
N SER A 105 -2.20 3.44 -6.91
CA SER A 105 -3.18 4.52 -7.16
C SER A 105 -4.09 4.28 -8.37
N SER A 106 -3.59 3.59 -9.40
CA SER A 106 -4.34 3.30 -10.63
C SER A 106 -5.41 2.22 -10.44
N LYS A 107 -5.24 1.30 -9.46
CA LYS A 107 -6.18 0.22 -9.17
C LYS A 107 -7.47 0.70 -8.49
N ALA A 108 -7.49 1.93 -7.97
CA ALA A 108 -8.68 2.51 -7.31
C ALA A 108 -9.83 2.83 -8.29
N LYS A 109 -9.57 2.87 -9.61
CA LYS A 109 -10.60 3.09 -10.64
C LYS A 109 -11.12 1.78 -11.26
N GLY A 110 -10.56 0.62 -10.92
CA GLY A 110 -10.77 -0.64 -11.63
C GLY A 110 -11.93 -1.52 -11.15
N HIS A 111 -12.72 -1.10 -10.16
CA HIS A 111 -13.75 -1.97 -9.55
C HIS A 111 -15.12 -1.95 -10.26
N LYS A 112 -15.14 -1.77 -11.59
CA LYS A 112 -16.30 -2.03 -12.45
C LYS A 112 -15.87 -2.42 -13.87
N ARG A 113 -15.54 -3.70 -14.11
CA ARG A 113 -15.66 -4.37 -15.43
C ARG A 113 -15.90 -5.88 -15.26
N GLY A 114 -17.03 -6.27 -14.66
CA GLY A 114 -17.72 -7.49 -15.08
C GLY A 114 -18.78 -7.03 -16.09
N MET A 115 -18.60 -7.18 -17.40
CA MET A 115 -18.83 -8.42 -18.18
C MET A 115 -20.19 -9.05 -17.85
N GLY A 116 -21.27 -8.40 -18.29
CA GLY A 116 -22.57 -9.02 -18.53
C GLY A 116 -22.74 -9.18 -20.04
N HIS A 117 -22.62 -10.41 -20.54
CA HIS A 117 -22.92 -10.80 -21.91
C HIS A 117 -24.42 -10.66 -22.17
N GLY A 118 -24.80 -10.12 -23.33
CA GLY A 118 -26.18 -10.09 -23.80
C GLY A 118 -26.30 -9.37 -25.13
N ARG A 119 -25.88 -10.05 -26.20
CA ARG A 119 -26.13 -9.64 -27.59
C ARG A 119 -27.61 -9.86 -27.92
N GLY A 120 -28.22 -8.90 -28.63
CA GLY A 120 -29.00 -9.21 -29.82
C GLY A 120 -30.54 -9.08 -29.75
N ALA A 121 -31.06 -8.49 -30.84
CA ALA A 121 -32.44 -8.49 -31.36
C ALA A 121 -33.47 -7.68 -30.55
N GLY A 122 -34.06 -6.58 -31.03
CA GLY A 122 -34.42 -6.25 -32.41
C GLY A 122 -35.83 -6.75 -32.73
N HIS A 123 -36.85 -6.00 -32.29
CA HIS A 123 -38.23 -6.01 -32.80
C HIS A 123 -38.76 -4.60 -32.51
N GLY A 124 -39.32 -3.81 -33.42
CA GLY A 124 -40.05 -4.12 -34.64
C GLY A 124 -41.25 -3.17 -34.62
N ARG A 125 -41.33 -2.28 -35.60
CA ARG A 125 -42.41 -1.29 -35.75
C ARG A 125 -43.76 -1.97 -36.05
N GLY A 126 -44.84 -1.31 -35.67
CA GLY A 126 -46.22 -1.57 -36.12
C GLY A 126 -47.18 -1.25 -34.96
N GLY A 127 -48.07 -0.28 -35.00
CA GLY A 127 -48.89 0.20 -36.11
C GLY A 127 -50.33 -0.17 -35.77
N MET A 128 -51.10 0.81 -35.29
CA MET A 128 -52.57 0.97 -35.33
C MET A 128 -52.92 2.26 -34.60
#